data_AF-A0A9D4WWK5-F1
#
_entry.id   AF-A0A9D4WWK5-F1
#
_cell.length_a   1.000
_cell.length_b   1.000
_cell.length_c   1.000
_cell.angle_alpha   90.00
_cell.angle_beta   90.00
_cell.angle_gamma   90.00
#
_symmetry.space_group_name_H-M   'P 1'
#
loop_
_entity.id
_entity.type
_entity.pdbx_description
1 polymer ?
#
loop_
_entity_poly.entity_id
_entity_poly.type
_entity_poly.pdbx_seq_one_letter_code
_entity_poly.pdbx_strand_id
1 'polypeptide(L)' 'MAEVDEDRHREEHQRMAYPKEEEDLVEFIKRCQKMGTEVMLCPRCSAIFDRKAAINLEAVDKARKKGNWGTTGFLL' A
#
# COMPACT_ATOMS: atom_id res chain seq x y z
N MET A 1 2.13 15.76 20.62
CA MET A 1 0.77 15.28 20.96
C MET A 1 -0.07 14.96 19.73
N ALA A 2 0.17 15.58 18.55
CA ALA A 2 -0.51 15.21 17.29
C ALA A 2 -0.02 13.88 16.66
N GLU A 3 1.26 13.53 16.82
CA GLU A 3 1.86 12.33 16.21
C GLU A 3 1.29 11.01 16.74
N VAL A 4 0.89 10.96 18.02
CA VAL A 4 0.33 9.75 18.66
C VAL A 4 -1.05 9.39 18.09
N ASP A 5 -1.79 10.37 17.56
CA ASP A 5 -3.13 10.15 17.00
C ASP A 5 -3.07 9.60 15.57
N GLU A 6 -2.12 10.09 14.76
CA GLU A 6 -1.89 9.61 13.39
C GLU A 6 -1.33 8.18 13.34
N ASP A 7 -0.39 7.84 14.23
CA ASP A 7 0.14 6.47 14.30
C ASP A 7 -0.94 5.46 14.69
N ARG A 8 -1.79 5.80 15.66
CA ARG A 8 -2.94 4.98 16.05
C ARG A 8 -3.92 4.81 14.90
N HIS A 9 -4.25 5.90 14.21
CA HIS A 9 -5.15 5.86 13.06
C HIS A 9 -4.57 4.99 11.92
N ARG A 10 -3.27 5.06 11.70
CA ARG A 10 -2.55 4.24 10.71
C ARG A 10 -2.59 2.77 11.09
N GLU A 11 -2.38 2.44 12.35
CA GLU A 11 -2.41 1.07 12.86
C GLU A 11 -3.82 0.46 12.76
N GLU A 12 -4.86 1.23 13.11
CA GLU A 12 -6.25 0.81 12.90
C GLU A 12 -6.57 0.60 11.42
N HIS A 13 -6.12 1.52 10.55
CA HIS A 13 -6.32 1.38 9.12
C HIS A 13 -5.61 0.15 8.56
N GLN A 14 -4.39 -0.17 9.01
CA GLN A 14 -3.68 -1.40 8.63
C GLN A 14 -4.41 -2.65 9.11
N ARG A 15 -4.87 -2.68 10.36
CA ARG A 15 -5.65 -3.80 10.90
C ARG A 15 -6.98 -4.01 10.17
N MET A 16 -7.57 -2.94 9.63
CA MET A 16 -8.79 -3.02 8.81
C MET A 16 -8.50 -3.25 7.33
N ALA A 17 -7.31 -2.97 6.82
CA ALA A 17 -7.02 -3.10 5.38
C ALA A 17 -6.71 -4.55 4.96
N TYR A 18 -6.14 -5.35 5.85
CA TYR A 18 -5.69 -6.71 5.55
C TYR A 18 -6.64 -7.80 6.09
N PRO A 19 -6.57 -9.03 5.56
CA PRO A 19 -7.34 -10.17 6.07
C PRO A 19 -7.00 -10.46 7.53
N LYS A 20 -8.00 -10.86 8.30
CA LYS A 20 -7.82 -11.32 9.68
C LYS A 20 -7.68 -12.84 9.71
N GLU A 21 -7.05 -13.38 10.75
CA GLU A 21 -6.83 -14.83 10.88
C GLU A 21 -8.13 -15.65 10.86
N GLU A 22 -9.20 -15.11 11.41
CA GLU A 22 -10.52 -15.75 11.49
C GLU A 22 -11.43 -15.47 10.28
N GLU A 23 -11.01 -14.62 9.34
CA GLU A 23 -11.86 -14.15 8.24
C GLU A 23 -11.66 -15.00 6.98
N ASP A 24 -12.76 -15.53 6.43
CA ASP A 24 -12.71 -16.25 5.15
C ASP A 24 -12.52 -15.28 3.96
N LEU A 25 -11.99 -15.80 2.85
CA LEU A 25 -11.78 -15.06 1.61
C LEU A 25 -13.03 -14.31 1.14
N VAL A 26 -14.20 -14.95 1.21
CA VAL A 26 -15.47 -14.35 0.77
C VAL A 26 -15.87 -13.20 1.68
N GLU A 27 -15.63 -13.32 2.98
CA GLU A 27 -15.90 -12.29 3.97
C GLU A 27 -15.00 -11.07 3.77
N PHE A 28 -13.70 -11.32 3.54
CA PHE A 28 -12.73 -10.30 3.21
C PHE A 28 -13.13 -9.51 1.94
N ILE A 29 -13.48 -10.21 0.85
CA ILE A 29 -13.89 -9.56 -0.40
C ILE A 29 -15.14 -8.69 -0.19
N LYS A 30 -16.15 -9.20 0.54
CA LYS A 30 -17.36 -8.43 0.86
C LYS A 30 -17.03 -7.20 1.71
N ARG A 31 -16.07 -7.31 2.63
CA ARG A 31 -15.62 -6.20 3.47
C ARG A 31 -14.90 -5.13 2.65
N CYS A 32 -13.97 -5.51 1.78
CA CYS A 32 -13.30 -4.59 0.86
C CYS A 32 -14.29 -3.80 0.00
N GLN A 33 -15.31 -4.49 -0.54
CA GLN A 33 -16.37 -3.85 -1.34
C GLN A 33 -17.21 -2.85 -0.52
N LYS A 34 -17.54 -3.17 0.74
CA LYS A 34 -18.33 -2.30 1.62
C LYS A 34 -17.57 -1.08 2.12
N MET A 35 -16.30 -1.26 2.46
CA MET A 35 -15.48 -0.22 3.07
C MET A 35 -14.85 0.73 2.04
N GLY A 36 -14.92 0.40 0.74
CA GLY A 36 -14.23 1.17 -0.30
C GLY A 36 -12.73 1.22 -0.05
N THR A 37 -12.15 0.16 0.55
CA THR A 37 -10.75 0.14 0.93
C THR A 37 -9.84 0.25 -0.29
N GLU A 38 -8.70 0.93 -0.14
CA GLU A 38 -7.64 0.98 -1.16
C GLU A 38 -6.97 -0.38 -1.41
N VAL A 39 -7.30 -1.38 -0.59
CA VAL A 39 -6.90 -2.77 -0.75
C VAL A 39 -7.95 -3.55 -1.54
N MET A 40 -7.50 -4.21 -2.61
CA MET A 40 -8.30 -5.08 -3.47
C MET A 40 -7.69 -6.47 -3.51
N LEU A 41 -8.52 -7.51 -3.57
CA LEU A 41 -8.07 -8.87 -3.86
C LEU A 41 -8.28 -9.20 -5.33
N CYS A 42 -7.27 -9.76 -6.00
CA CYS A 42 -7.46 -10.30 -7.34
C CYS A 42 -8.13 -11.67 -7.28
N PRO A 43 -9.33 -11.85 -7.87
CA PRO A 43 -10.04 -13.13 -7.83
C PRO A 43 -9.35 -14.24 -8.63
N ARG A 44 -8.41 -13.91 -9.53
CA ARG A 44 -7.71 -14.88 -10.36
C ARG A 44 -6.51 -15.54 -9.67
N CYS A 45 -5.80 -14.78 -8.84
CA CYS A 45 -4.54 -15.24 -8.22
C CYS A 45 -4.50 -15.07 -6.70
N SER A 46 -5.59 -14.61 -6.08
CA SER A 46 -5.69 -14.34 -4.65
C SER A 46 -4.61 -13.40 -4.10
N ALA A 47 -4.00 -12.60 -4.97
CA ALA A 47 -3.02 -11.60 -4.58
C ALA A 47 -3.73 -10.35 -4.05
N ILE A 48 -3.16 -9.76 -3.00
CA ILE A 48 -3.63 -8.52 -2.40
C ILE A 48 -2.94 -7.35 -3.12
N PHE A 49 -3.73 -6.41 -3.60
CA PHE A 49 -3.30 -5.18 -4.24
C PHE A 49 -3.66 -3.99 -3.36
N ASP A 50 -2.65 -3.36 -2.76
CA ASP A 50 -2.80 -2.12 -2.02
C ASP A 50 -2.42 -0.94 -2.92
N ARG A 51 -3.42 -0.13 -3.28
CA ARG A 51 -3.24 1.02 -4.19
C ARG A 51 -2.30 2.07 -3.59
N LYS A 52 -2.35 2.29 -2.28
CA LYS A 52 -1.51 3.27 -1.59
C LYS A 52 -0.08 2.81 -1.50
N ALA A 53 0.13 1.53 -1.21
CA ALA A 53 1.46 0.92 -1.29
C ALA A 53 2.03 1.03 -2.72
N ALA A 54 1.23 0.77 -3.75
CA ALA A 54 1.66 0.89 -5.14
C ALA A 54 2.09 2.33 -5.51
N ILE A 55 1.29 3.35 -5.11
CA ILE A 55 1.63 4.76 -5.33
C ILE A 55 2.93 5.13 -4.60
N ASN A 56 3.11 4.70 -3.35
CA ASN A 56 4.32 4.97 -2.58
C ASN A 56 5.55 4.33 -3.23
N LEU A 57 5.44 3.08 -3.68
CA LEU A 57 6.51 2.39 -4.40
C LEU A 57 6.86 3.09 -5.71
N GLU A 58 5.86 3.55 -6.46
CA GLU A 58 6.08 4.32 -7.69
C GLU A 58 6.80 5.64 -7.41
N ALA A 59 6.45 6.34 -6.33
CA ALA A 59 7.13 7.57 -5.91
C ALA A 59 8.61 7.31 -5.55
N VAL A 60 8.88 6.21 -4.83
CA VAL A 60 10.25 5.78 -4.50
C VAL A 60 11.04 5.43 -5.77
N ASP A 61 10.46 4.70 -6.72
CA ASP A 61 11.14 4.35 -7.97
C ASP A 61 11.43 5.59 -8.83
N LYS A 62 10.49 6.55 -8.90
CA LYS A 62 10.70 7.86 -9.55
C LYS A 62 11.82 8.66 -8.88
N ALA A 63 11.86 8.69 -7.55
CA ALA A 63 12.93 9.36 -6.80
C ALA A 63 14.30 8.72 -7.07
N ARG A 64 14.37 7.38 -7.07
CA ARG A 64 15.60 6.64 -7.39
C ARG A 64 16.07 6.89 -8.81
N LYS A 65 15.17 6.86 -9.79
CA LYS A 65 15.48 7.21 -11.19
C LYS A 65 16.01 8.63 -11.31
N LYS A 66 15.41 9.60 -10.60
CA LYS A 66 15.85 11.00 -10.62
C LYS A 66 17.24 11.20 -9.96
N GLY A 67 17.58 10.41 -8.94
CA GLY A 67 18.92 10.37 -8.36
C GLY A 67 20.00 9.81 -9.29
N ASN A 68 19.62 9.01 -10.28
CA ASN A 68 20.53 8.41 -11.26
C ASN A 68 20.93 9.36 -12.42
N TRP A 69 20.44 10.62 -12.43
CA TRP A 69 20.76 11.61 -13.46
C TRP A 69 22.07 12.36 -13.20
N GLY A 70 22.82 11.98 -12.15
CA GLY A 70 24.07 12.63 -11.73
C GLY A 70 25.37 11.86 -12.02
N THR A 71 25.32 10.65 -12.59
CA THR A 71 26.53 9.81 -12.78
C THR A 71 26.95 9.58 -14.23
N THR A 72 26.44 10.38 -15.16
CA THR A 72 26.96 10.46 -16.54
C THR A 72 27.21 11.92 -16.88
N GLY A 73 28.39 12.42 -16.55
CA GLY A 73 28.77 13.78 -16.92
C GLY A 73 29.98 14.40 -16.22
N PHE A 74 31.01 13.63 -15.86
CA PHE A 74 32.35 14.17 -15.61
C PHE A 74 33.40 13.09 -15.88
N LEU A 75 33.69 12.89 -17.16
CA LEU A 75 34.91 12.25 -17.66
C LEU A 75 35.07 12.73 -19.10
N LEU A 76 35.60 13.95 -19.22
CA LEU A 76 36.50 14.44 -20.28
C LEU A 76 36.89 15.89 -19.93
#